data_AF-A0A497KKQ5-F1
#
_entry.id   AF-A0A497KKQ5-F1
#
_cell.length_a   1.000
_cell.length_b   1.000
_cell.length_c   1.000
_cell.angle_alpha   90.00
_cell.angle_beta   90.00
_cell.angle_gamma   90.00
#
_symmetry.space_group_name_H-M   'P 1'
#
loop_
_entity.id
_entity.type
_entity.pdbx_description
1 polymer ?
#
loop_
_entity_poly.entity_id
_entity_poly.type
_entity_poly.pdbx_seq_one_letter_code
_entity_poly.pdbx_strand_id
1 'polypeptide(L)'
;MLCTLCAIGIFPEAMGSPHTVASVIFFSSVPLSLLFTGITIKKFKKTLGLLVIILGVISLAISPFLLIPRPWGSNAIIEMVPSTMIAIFIVIFGIKLLMQASKIIKNT
;
A
#
# COMPACT_ATOMS: atom_id res chain seq x y z
N MET A 1 -6.14 6.70 5.03
CA MET A 1 -5.69 5.29 5.12
C MET A 1 -6.21 4.59 6.38
N LEU A 2 -6.03 5.10 7.60
CA LEU A 2 -6.48 4.38 8.80
C LEU A 2 -8.01 4.18 8.86
N CYS A 3 -8.79 5.25 8.66
CA CYS A 3 -10.25 5.15 8.75
C CYS A 3 -10.86 4.18 7.71
N THR A 4 -10.24 4.09 6.53
CA THR A 4 -10.69 3.19 5.45
C THR A 4 -10.28 1.74 5.69
N LEU A 5 -9.14 1.49 6.34
CA LEU A 5 -8.75 0.15 6.79
C LEU A 5 -9.71 -0.36 7.89
N CYS A 6 -10.07 0.51 8.84
CA CYS A 6 -11.08 0.18 9.84
C CYS A 6 -12.44 -0.13 9.19
N ALA A 7 -12.83 0.62 8.16
CA ALA A 7 -14.08 0.37 7.43
C ALA A 7 -14.10 -0.99 6.72
N ILE A 8 -13.00 -1.44 6.11
CA ILE A 8 -12.88 -2.78 5.51
C ILE A 8 -12.99 -3.87 6.59
N GLY A 9 -12.39 -3.66 7.76
CA GLY A 9 -12.49 -4.61 8.87
C GLY A 9 -13.88 -4.64 9.52
N ILE A 10 -14.63 -3.54 9.49
CA ILE A 10 -15.97 -3.41 10.08
C ILE A 10 -17.06 -3.95 9.13
N PHE A 11 -16.91 -3.72 7.82
CA PHE A 11 -17.89 -4.17 6.84
C PHE A 11 -17.45 -5.51 6.23
N PRO A 12 -18.04 -6.65 6.61
CA PRO A 12 -17.68 -7.93 6.01
C PRO A 12 -18.06 -7.96 4.52
N GLU A 13 -17.37 -8.78 3.72
CA GLU A 13 -17.69 -8.98 2.28
C GLU A 13 -19.18 -9.30 2.05
N ALA A 14 -19.84 -9.97 3.01
CA ALA A 14 -21.26 -10.31 2.97
C ALA A 14 -22.21 -9.08 2.94
N MET A 15 -21.71 -7.89 3.30
CA MET A 15 -22.48 -6.66 3.26
C MET A 15 -22.56 -6.07 1.84
N GLY A 16 -21.79 -6.61 0.88
CA GLY A 16 -21.85 -6.24 -0.53
C GLY A 16 -21.30 -4.84 -0.80
N SER A 17 -22.16 -3.95 -1.33
CA SER A 17 -21.82 -2.60 -1.79
C SER A 17 -20.94 -1.76 -0.83
N PRO A 18 -21.25 -1.61 0.47
CA PRO A 18 -20.43 -0.84 1.40
C PRO A 18 -19.00 -1.36 1.57
N HIS A 19 -18.79 -2.68 1.58
CA HIS A 19 -17.44 -3.27 1.64
C HIS A 19 -16.67 -2.94 0.36
N THR A 20 -17.29 -3.12 -0.82
CA THR A 20 -16.65 -2.83 -2.10
C THR A 20 -16.20 -1.37 -2.21
N VAL A 21 -17.02 -0.42 -1.75
CA VAL A 21 -16.65 1.00 -1.74
C VAL A 21 -15.47 1.25 -0.78
N ALA A 22 -15.50 0.69 0.42
CA ALA A 22 -14.41 0.82 1.39
C ALA A 22 -13.09 0.25 0.86
N SER A 23 -13.13 -0.95 0.27
CA SER A 23 -11.98 -1.60 -0.38
C SER A 23 -11.40 -0.75 -1.50
N VAL A 24 -12.23 -0.26 -2.43
CA VAL A 24 -11.76 0.56 -3.55
C VAL A 24 -11.09 1.83 -3.05
N ILE A 25 -11.66 2.53 -2.06
CA ILE A 25 -11.08 3.76 -1.52
C ILE A 25 -9.74 3.47 -0.83
N PHE A 26 -9.65 2.40 -0.03
CA PHE A 26 -8.39 2.05 0.62
C PHE A 26 -7.31 1.65 -0.39
N PHE A 27 -7.60 0.70 -1.28
CA PHE A 27 -6.62 0.16 -2.22
C PHE A 27 -6.21 1.15 -3.30
N SER A 28 -7.04 2.15 -3.62
CA SER A 28 -6.64 3.29 -4.47
C SER A 28 -5.80 4.33 -3.71
N SER A 29 -5.98 4.47 -2.39
CA SER A 29 -5.15 5.36 -1.58
C SER A 29 -3.70 4.86 -1.39
N VAL A 30 -3.49 3.54 -1.45
CA VAL A 30 -2.17 2.89 -1.36
C VAL A 30 -1.18 3.32 -2.46
N PRO A 31 -1.50 3.17 -3.77
CA PRO A 31 -0.59 3.60 -4.84
C PRO A 31 -0.32 5.10 -4.77
N LEU A 32 -1.33 5.91 -4.43
CA LEU A 32 -1.16 7.35 -4.29
C LEU A 32 -0.15 7.69 -3.20
N SER A 33 -0.27 7.06 -2.03
CA SER A 33 0.71 7.19 -0.95
C SER A 33 2.12 6.78 -1.39
N LEU A 34 2.26 5.62 -2.04
CA LEU A 34 3.56 5.14 -2.52
C LEU A 34 4.19 6.09 -3.54
N LEU A 35 3.40 6.63 -4.48
CA LEU A 35 3.90 7.59 -5.47
C LEU A 35 4.41 8.88 -4.82
N PHE A 36 3.62 9.49 -3.92
CA PHE A 36 4.04 10.71 -3.21
C PHE A 36 5.28 10.48 -2.33
N THR A 37 5.32 9.37 -1.60
CA THR A 37 6.48 8.99 -0.78
C THR A 37 7.71 8.72 -1.64
N GLY A 38 7.55 8.01 -2.76
CA GLY A 38 8.63 7.72 -3.69
C GLY A 38 9.21 8.97 -4.35
N ILE A 39 8.37 9.93 -4.75
CA ILE A 39 8.80 11.25 -5.26
C ILE A 39 9.61 12.00 -4.19
N THR A 40 9.13 11.98 -2.95
CA THR A 40 9.82 12.64 -1.82
C THR A 40 11.19 12.01 -1.56
N ILE A 41 11.26 10.67 -1.52
CA ILE A 41 12.52 9.93 -1.31
C ILE A 41 13.48 10.14 -2.48
N LYS A 42 12.98 10.22 -3.72
CA LYS A 42 13.82 10.39 -4.93
C LYS A 42 14.71 11.64 -4.86
N LYS A 43 14.29 12.68 -4.13
CA LYS A 43 15.09 13.90 -3.89
C LYS A 43 16.39 13.61 -3.13
N PHE A 44 16.38 12.64 -2.22
CA PHE A 44 17.54 12.31 -1.38
C PHE A 44 18.25 11.02 -1.81
N LYS A 45 17.49 10.02 -2.25
CA LYS A 45 18.00 8.71 -2.68
C LYS A 45 17.28 8.27 -3.96
N LYS A 46 17.87 8.62 -5.11
CA LYS A 46 17.29 8.37 -6.44
C LYS A 46 16.84 6.92 -6.63
N THR A 47 17.73 5.95 -6.40
CA THR A 47 17.46 4.52 -6.62
C THR A 47 16.32 4.00 -5.74
N LEU A 48 16.30 4.40 -4.46
CA LEU A 48 15.27 3.95 -3.52
C LEU A 48 13.93 4.60 -3.83
N GLY A 49 13.91 5.90 -4.15
CA GLY A 49 12.70 6.59 -4.58
C GLY A 49 12.11 5.99 -5.86
N LEU A 50 12.96 5.57 -6.80
CA LEU A 50 12.52 4.92 -8.04
C LEU A 50 11.87 3.56 -7.77
N LEU A 51 12.42 2.75 -6.87
CA LEU A 51 11.79 1.49 -6.45
C LEU A 51 10.40 1.72 -5.83
N VAL A 52 10.28 2.71 -4.94
CA VAL A 52 8.99 3.04 -4.31
C VAL A 52 7.97 3.54 -5.33
N ILE A 53 8.41 4.33 -6.33
CA ILE A 53 7.55 4.74 -7.44
C ILE A 53 7.10 3.53 -8.26
N ILE A 54 8.00 2.60 -8.60
CA ILE A 54 7.65 1.39 -9.36
C ILE A 54 6.60 0.56 -8.61
N LEU A 55 6.78 0.35 -7.30
CA LEU A 55 5.80 -0.34 -6.44
C LEU A 55 4.43 0.36 -6.47
N GLY A 56 4.43 1.70 -6.44
CA GLY A 56 3.23 2.52 -6.58
C GLY A 56 2.56 2.40 -7.95
N VAL A 57 3.33 2.41 -9.03
CA VAL A 57 2.83 2.26 -10.42
C VAL A 57 2.21 0.88 -10.63
N ILE A 58 2.85 -0.19 -10.15
CA ILE A 58 2.31 -1.55 -10.22
C ILE A 58 0.96 -1.61 -9.48
N SER A 59 0.91 -1.06 -8.27
CA SER A 59 -0.33 -1.00 -7.49
C SER A 59 -1.44 -0.19 -8.21
N LEU A 60 -1.07 0.91 -8.86
CA LEU A 60 -2.00 1.76 -9.61
C LEU A 60 -2.53 1.04 -10.86
N ALA A 61 -1.66 0.34 -11.60
CA ALA A 61 -2.03 -0.39 -12.81
C ALA A 61 -3.03 -1.53 -12.53
N ILE A 62 -2.99 -2.09 -11.32
CA ILE A 62 -3.85 -3.19 -10.90
C ILE A 62 -5.18 -2.69 -10.30
N SER A 63 -5.23 -1.44 -9.81
CA SER A 63 -6.42 -0.84 -9.20
C SER A 63 -7.70 -0.91 -10.05
N PRO A 64 -7.70 -0.74 -11.39
CA PRO A 64 -8.90 -0.86 -12.21
C PRO A 64 -9.51 -2.27 -12.19
N PHE A 65 -8.69 -3.30 -11.97
CA PHE A 65 -9.16 -4.69 -11.90
C PHE A 65 -10.00 -4.96 -10.63
N LEU A 66 -9.95 -4.08 -9.62
CA LEU A 66 -10.82 -4.16 -8.43
C LEU A 66 -12.31 -3.96 -8.77
N LEU A 67 -12.61 -3.33 -9.89
CA LEU A 67 -13.99 -3.04 -10.32
C LEU A 67 -14.56 -4.12 -11.25
N ILE A 68 -13.75 -5.09 -11.66
CA ILE A 68 -14.19 -6.15 -12.57
C ILE A 68 -14.80 -7.29 -11.74
N PRO A 69 -16.12 -7.56 -11.86
CA PRO A 69 -16.74 -8.67 -11.16
C PRO A 69 -16.15 -9.99 -11.68
N ARG A 70 -15.70 -10.84 -10.77
CA ARG A 70 -15.13 -12.14 -11.10
C ARG A 70 -16.12 -13.27 -10.85
N PRO A 71 -16.07 -14.35 -11.64
CA PRO A 71 -17.04 -15.46 -11.53
C PRO A 71 -16.99 -16.20 -10.18
N TRP A 72 -15.89 -16.09 -9.44
CA TRP A 72 -15.70 -16.66 -8.10
C TRP A 72 -16.03 -15.69 -6.95
N GLY A 73 -16.67 -14.55 -7.24
CA GLY A 73 -17.32 -13.69 -6.24
C GLY A 73 -16.42 -12.78 -5.40
N SER A 74 -15.16 -13.16 -5.13
CA SER A 74 -14.23 -12.34 -4.33
C SER A 74 -13.09 -11.75 -5.17
N ASN A 75 -12.69 -10.53 -4.79
CA ASN A 75 -11.55 -9.80 -5.36
C ASN A 75 -10.30 -9.82 -4.49
N ALA A 76 -10.26 -10.68 -3.46
CA ALA A 76 -9.17 -10.78 -2.49
C ALA A 76 -7.77 -10.92 -3.15
N ILE A 77 -7.67 -11.64 -4.28
CA ILE A 77 -6.39 -11.82 -4.99
C ILE A 77 -5.85 -10.48 -5.51
N ILE A 78 -6.74 -9.62 -6.02
CA ILE A 78 -6.37 -8.31 -6.57
C ILE A 78 -6.05 -7.34 -5.43
N GLU A 79 -6.80 -7.42 -4.34
CA GLU A 79 -6.58 -6.66 -3.10
C GLU A 79 -5.23 -7.02 -2.42
N MET A 80 -4.75 -8.25 -2.60
CA MET A 80 -3.48 -8.71 -2.05
C MET A 80 -2.27 -7.99 -2.66
N VAL A 81 -2.35 -7.55 -3.92
CA VAL A 81 -1.23 -6.89 -4.60
C VAL A 81 -0.86 -5.54 -3.98
N PRO A 82 -1.75 -4.54 -3.89
CA PRO A 82 -1.42 -3.27 -3.22
C PRO A 82 -1.04 -3.49 -1.75
N SER A 83 -1.66 -4.46 -1.06
CA SER A 83 -1.32 -4.85 0.31
C SER A 83 0.13 -5.33 0.46
N THR A 84 0.57 -6.21 -0.44
CA THR A 84 1.95 -6.72 -0.43
C THR A 84 2.96 -5.64 -0.81
N MET A 85 2.65 -4.77 -1.77
CA MET A 85 3.53 -3.67 -2.15
C MET A 85 3.77 -2.69 -1.00
N ILE A 86 2.72 -2.32 -0.25
CA ILE A 86 2.88 -1.43 0.91
C ILE A 86 3.59 -2.14 2.08
N ALA A 87 3.35 -3.44 2.28
CA ALA A 87 4.08 -4.22 3.28
C ALA A 87 5.59 -4.29 2.99
N ILE A 88 5.98 -4.55 1.73
CA ILE A 88 7.38 -4.54 1.30
C ILE A 88 8.01 -3.18 1.60
N PHE A 89 7.31 -2.09 1.26
CA PHE A 89 7.77 -0.73 1.57
C PHE A 89 7.99 -0.51 3.07
N ILE A 90 6.99 -0.85 3.90
CA ILE A 90 7.05 -0.66 5.36
C ILE A 90 8.18 -1.48 5.98
N VAL A 91 8.36 -2.74 5.59
CA VAL A 91 9.42 -3.61 6.13
C VAL A 91 10.81 -3.06 5.79
N ILE A 92 11.05 -2.74 4.51
CA ILE A 92 12.36 -2.21 4.08
C ILE A 92 12.67 -0.89 4.80
N PHE A 93 11.69 0.00 4.90
CA PHE A 93 11.90 1.31 5.53
C PHE A 93 12.03 1.20 7.05
N GLY A 94 11.23 0.34 7.67
CA GLY A 94 11.27 0.05 9.11
C GLY A 94 12.63 -0.52 9.54
N ILE A 95 13.17 -1.50 8.79
CA ILE A 95 14.52 -2.03 9.06
C ILE A 95 15.57 -0.92 8.95
N LYS A 96 15.52 -0.09 7.90
CA LYS A 96 16.48 1.01 7.72
C LYS A 96 16.40 2.05 8.83
N LEU A 97 15.20 2.34 9.31
CA LEU A 97 14.98 3.28 10.41
C LEU A 97 15.52 2.70 11.73
N LEU A 98 15.26 1.42 12.01
CA LEU A 98 15.74 0.74 13.21
C LEU A 98 17.28 0.63 13.23
N MET A 99 17.91 0.35 12.08
CA MET A 99 19.38 0.35 11.97
C MET A 99 19.98 1.73 12.21
N GLN A 100 19.36 2.79 11.70
CA GLN A 100 19.82 4.17 11.95
C GLN A 100 19.68 4.56 13.42
N ALA A 101 18.52 4.27 14.02
CA ALA A 101 18.29 4.53 15.44
C ALA A 101 19.30 3.78 16.34
N SER A 102 19.57 2.51 16.06
CA SER A 102 20.56 1.72 16.81
C SER A 102 21.98 2.30 16.68
N LYS A 103 22.35 2.79 15.50
CA LYS A 103 23.67 3.41 15.28
C LYS A 103 23.84 4.72 16.04
N ILE A 104 22.78 5.52 16.14
CA ILE A 104 22.78 6.76 16.94
C ILE A 104 22.98 6.42 18.41
N ILE A 105 22.19 5.49 18.96
CA ILE A 105 22.27 5.08 20.37
C ILE A 105 23.67 4.56 20.74
N LYS A 106 24.33 3.80 19.86
CA LYS A 106 25.69 3.28 20.13
C LYS A 106 26.80 4.35 20.08
N ASN A 107 26.55 5.48 19.43
CA ASN A 107 27.50 6.59 19.30
C ASN A 107 27.25 7.71 20.31
N THR A 108 26.25 7.55 21.19
CA THR A 108 25.94 8.48 22.29
C THR A 108 26.38 7.86 23.60
#